data_AF-A0A6V7KAN6-F1
#
_entry.id   AF-A0A6V7KAN6-F1
#
_cell.length_a   1.000
_cell.length_b   1.000
_cell.length_c   1.000
_cell.angle_alpha   90.00
_cell.angle_beta   90.00
_cell.angle_gamma   90.00
#
_symmetry.space_group_name_H-M   'P 1'
#
loop_
_entity.id
_entity.type
_entity.pdbx_description
1 polymer ?
#
loop_
_entity_poly.entity_id
_entity_poly.type
_entity_poly.pdbx_seq_one_letter_code
_entity_poly.pdbx_strand_id
1 'polypeptide(L)' 'HLPDEVMTAIHPEGYKELSSVFVDSESKGYGTRTHTVILVNALNQVTFVEETRNADKTWSRQRFNTTLP' A
#
# COMPACT_ATOMS: atom_id res chain seq x y z
N HIS A 1 -12.16 0.13 16.74
CA HIS A 1 -13.15 0.65 15.78
C HIS A 1 -12.43 1.60 14.83
N LEU A 2 -12.56 1.34 13.53
CA LEU A 2 -11.63 1.78 12.48
C LEU A 2 -11.86 3.26 12.08
N PRO A 3 -10.82 3.94 11.54
CA PRO A 3 -10.84 5.36 11.12
C PRO A 3 -11.83 5.71 9.99
N ASP A 4 -12.51 4.72 9.40
CA ASP A 4 -13.34 4.87 8.22
C ASP A 4 -14.60 5.71 8.48
N GLU A 5 -15.21 5.61 9.66
CA GLU A 5 -16.40 6.42 10.01
C GLU A 5 -16.05 7.91 10.12
N VAL A 6 -14.91 8.22 10.73
CA VAL A 6 -14.39 9.59 10.86
C VAL A 6 -14.00 10.15 9.49
N MET A 7 -13.33 9.34 8.66
CA MET A 7 -12.95 9.72 7.30
C MET A 7 -14.16 9.96 6.40
N THR A 8 -15.20 9.13 6.53
CA THR A 8 -16.48 9.31 5.80
C THR A 8 -17.15 10.62 6.20
N ALA A 9 -17.11 11.00 7.48
CA ALA A 9 -17.69 12.25 7.95
C ALA A 9 -16.94 13.50 7.45
N ILE A 10 -15.60 13.44 7.35
CA ILE A 10 -14.77 14.58 6.96
C ILE A 10 -14.67 14.72 5.42
N HIS A 11 -14.61 13.60 4.70
CA HIS A 11 -14.45 13.56 3.24
C HIS A 11 -15.42 12.55 2.59
N PRO A 12 -16.73 12.83 2.60
CA PRO A 12 -17.75 11.90 2.09
C PRO A 12 -17.58 11.57 0.60
N GLU A 13 -17.03 12.51 -0.17
CA GLU A 13 -16.82 12.38 -1.62
C GLU A 13 -15.58 11.55 -2.00
N GLY A 14 -14.70 11.17 -1.04
CA GLY A 14 -13.45 10.48 -1.38
C GLY A 14 -12.83 9.59 -0.29
N TYR A 15 -13.59 9.28 0.77
CA TYR A 15 -13.09 8.44 1.86
C TYR A 15 -12.63 7.05 1.39
N LYS A 16 -13.28 6.48 0.37
CA LYS A 16 -12.93 5.16 -0.17
C LYS A 16 -11.56 5.14 -0.85
N GLU A 17 -11.19 6.21 -1.56
CA GLU A 17 -9.85 6.29 -2.13
C GLU A 17 -8.81 6.51 -1.02
N LEU A 18 -9.14 7.27 0.01
CA LEU A 18 -8.21 7.61 1.10
C LEU A 18 -8.04 6.50 2.15
N SER A 19 -9.00 5.58 2.27
CA SER A 19 -8.89 4.38 3.10
C SER A 19 -8.24 3.20 2.38
N SER A 20 -7.91 3.37 1.09
CA SER A 20 -7.23 2.34 0.32
C SER A 20 -5.75 2.31 0.66
N VAL A 21 -5.17 1.11 0.66
CA VAL A 21 -3.72 0.96 0.66
C VAL A 21 -3.16 1.70 -0.56
N PHE A 22 -3.72 1.42 -1.76
CA PHE A 22 -3.33 2.10 -2.99
C PHE A 22 -4.25 3.26 -3.33
N VAL A 23 -3.69 4.46 -3.37
CA VAL A 23 -4.40 5.68 -3.79
C VAL A 23 -3.86 6.12 -5.15
N ASP A 24 -4.74 6.39 -6.11
CA ASP A 24 -4.36 7.02 -7.38
C ASP A 24 -5.25 8.23 -7.64
N SER A 25 -4.67 9.43 -7.56
CA SER A 25 -5.36 10.68 -7.87
C SER A 25 -4.77 11.26 -9.16
N GLU A 26 -5.23 10.75 -10.30
CA GLU A 26 -4.77 11.19 -11.62
C GLU A 26 -4.94 12.70 -11.83
N SER A 27 -6.04 13.28 -11.32
CA SER A 27 -6.34 14.72 -11.43
C SER A 27 -5.39 15.61 -10.63
N LYS A 28 -4.77 15.07 -9.58
CA LYS A 28 -3.80 15.79 -8.72
C LYS A 28 -2.35 15.42 -9.02
N GLY A 29 -2.12 14.45 -9.92
CA GLY A 29 -0.78 13.94 -10.23
C GLY A 29 -0.09 13.27 -9.03
N TYR A 30 -0.86 12.81 -8.04
CA TYR A 30 -0.37 12.26 -6.79
C TYR A 30 -1.05 10.92 -6.50
N GLY A 31 -0.28 9.97 -5.96
CA GLY A 31 -0.78 8.65 -5.62
C GLY A 31 0.31 7.80 -5.00
N THR A 32 -0.07 6.64 -4.50
CA THR A 32 0.89 5.73 -3.91
C THR A 32 1.72 5.05 -5.00
N ARG A 33 3.02 5.30 -4.95
CA ARG A 33 3.97 4.78 -5.94
C ARG A 33 4.47 3.38 -5.60
N THR A 34 4.58 3.06 -4.32
CA THR A 34 5.17 1.81 -3.83
C THR A 34 4.51 1.38 -2.53
N HIS A 35 4.23 0.07 -2.40
CA HIS A 35 3.79 -0.56 -1.15
C HIS A 35 4.64 -1.76 -0.83
N THR A 36 5.02 -1.86 0.43
CA THR A 36 5.85 -2.93 0.92
C THR A 36 5.17 -3.61 2.10
N VAL A 37 5.03 -4.93 2.02
CA VAL A 37 4.60 -5.79 3.12
C VAL A 37 5.78 -6.66 3.53
N ILE A 38 6.14 -6.57 4.80
CA ILE A 38 7.19 -7.41 5.40
C ILE A 38 6.53 -8.26 6.48
N LEU A 39 6.53 -9.56 6.27
CA LEU A 39 6.08 -10.54 7.26
C LEU A 39 7.30 -11.18 7.91
N VAL A 40 7.41 -11.07 9.23
CA VAL A 40 8.42 -11.77 10.02
C VAL A 40 7.70 -12.76 10.92
N ASN A 41 8.10 -14.03 10.88
CA ASN A 41 7.53 -15.06 11.75
C ASN A 41 8.41 -15.34 12.98
N ALA A 42 7.93 -16.21 13.87
CA ALA A 42 8.61 -16.57 15.11
C ALA A 42 9.96 -17.30 14.90
N LEU A 43 10.25 -17.76 13.67
CA LEU A 43 11.50 -18.42 13.29
C LEU A 43 12.47 -17.46 12.59
N ASN A 44 12.25 -16.14 12.70
CA ASN A 44 13.04 -15.10 12.03
C ASN A 44 13.03 -15.21 10.50
N GLN A 45 12.08 -15.94 9.91
CA GLN A 45 11.90 -15.98 8.47
C GLN A 45 11.12 -14.74 8.05
N VAL A 46 11.64 -14.09 7.02
CA VAL A 46 11.11 -12.86 6.45
C VAL A 46 10.57 -13.16 5.07
N THR A 47 9.32 -12.79 4.83
CA THR A 47 8.76 -12.65 3.48
C THR A 47 8.61 -11.17 3.19
N PHE A 48 9.31 -10.71 2.17
CA PHE A 48 9.17 -9.37 1.61
C PHE A 48 8.32 -9.45 0.35
N VAL A 49 7.30 -8.61 0.25
CA VAL A 49 6.52 -8.40 -0.97
C VAL A 49 6.41 -6.90 -1.19
N GLU A 50 6.77 -6.43 -2.39
CA GLU A 50 6.58 -5.05 -2.77
C GLU A 50 5.89 -4.96 -4.13
N GLU A 51 4.96 -4.02 -4.24
CA GLU A 51 4.37 -3.61 -5.51
C GLU A 51 4.66 -2.13 -5.77
N THR A 52 5.23 -1.85 -6.94
CA THR A 52 5.61 -0.50 -7.36
C THR A 52 4.96 -0.16 -8.69
N ARG A 53 4.36 1.02 -8.77
CA ARG A 53 3.86 1.60 -10.02
C ARG A 53 5.02 2.23 -10.79
N ASN A 54 5.22 1.75 -12.00
CA ASN A 54 6.22 2.26 -12.92
C ASN A 54 5.73 3.56 -13.59
N ALA A 55 6.66 4.27 -14.23
CA ALA A 55 6.36 5.52 -14.92
C ALA A 55 5.37 5.35 -16.10
N ASP A 56 5.33 4.16 -16.71
CA ASP A 56 4.40 3.78 -17.76
C ASP A 56 3.01 3.33 -17.24
N LYS A 57 2.74 3.56 -15.94
CA LYS A 57 1.54 3.14 -15.21
C LYS A 57 1.37 1.62 -15.06
N THR A 58 2.32 0.80 -15.48
CA THR A 58 2.32 -0.63 -15.17
C THR A 58 2.74 -0.89 -13.72
N TRP A 59 2.42 -2.06 -13.20
CA TRP A 59 2.82 -2.47 -11.85
C TRP A 59 3.92 -3.54 -11.94
N SER A 60 4.99 -3.34 -11.18
CA SER A 60 6.00 -4.36 -10.94
C SER A 60 5.82 -4.93 -9.54
N ARG A 61 6.06 -6.24 -9.39
CA ARG A 61 6.04 -6.92 -8.10
C ARG A 61 7.36 -7.63 -7.88
N GLN A 62 7.94 -7.44 -6.71
CA GLN A 62 9.09 -8.20 -6.25
C GLN A 62 8.73 -8.97 -4.98
N ARG A 63 9.26 -10.18 -4.87
CA ARG A 63 9.11 -11.04 -3.69
C ARG A 63 10.43 -11.73 -3.42
N PHE A 64 10.88 -11.65 -2.18
CA PHE A 64 11.99 -12.47 -1.71
C PHE A 64 11.73 -12.99 -0.30
N ASN A 65 12.34 -14.13 0.00
CA ASN A 65 12.36 -14.71 1.34
C ASN A 65 13.78 -14.67 1.86
N THR A 66 13.96 -14.27 3.11
CA THR A 66 15.26 -14.29 3.79
C THR A 66 15.10 -14.71 5.24
N THR A 67 16.20 -14.92 5.94
CA THR A 67 16.22 -15.19 7.38
C THR A 67 17.05 -14.11 8.05
N LEU A 68 16.54 -13.53 9.13
CA LEU A 68 17.32 -12.57 9.92
C LEU A 68 18.44 -13.30 10.68
N PRO A 69 19.62 -12.67 10.82
CA PRO A 69 20.75 -13.25 11.53
C PRO A 69 20.47 -13.52 13.02
#